data_AF-A0A257X183-F1
#
_entry.id   AF-A0A257X183-F1
#
_cell.length_a   1.000
_cell.length_b   1.000
_cell.length_c   1.000
_cell.angle_alpha   90.00
_cell.angle_beta   90.00
_cell.angle_gamma   90.00
#
_symmetry.space_group_name_H-M   'P 1'
#
loop_
_entity.id
_entity.type
_entity.pdbx_description
1 polymer ?
#
loop_
_entity_poly.entity_id
_entity_poly.type
_entity_poly.pdbx_seq_one_letter_code
_entity_poly.pdbx_strand_id
1 'polypeptide(L)'
;MRPIRTALLAAAALLGASILASCATETHQTVYIPVVAPTPPSSLTPQPVVLFNQTKAGRKLFTLDAEFPYCDVQTGKVIVVPRWYVTDFASVPWYGQGFIDPQGPTARAAIVHDWLYAVGEPGKREEADAIFHRAMLKYGVSPFHANIAYQAVRAGGQKGYGLPGDWWFVDPKRQDLRQPPPFPKPRSGAVRILPRCQGFGALIQSGWRAYPIKAPTVRVPPPVVVTRTPLDQVKQKLPWGADRKK
;
A
#
# COMPACT_ATOMS: atom_id res chain seq x y z
N MET A 1 -18.27 107.52 18.61
CA MET A 1 -17.12 108.09 17.88
C MET A 1 -16.17 106.95 17.50
N ARG A 2 -15.76 106.90 16.23
CA ARG A 2 -14.69 106.05 15.62
C ARG A 2 -13.32 106.34 16.28
N PRO A 3 -12.20 105.58 16.06
CA PRO A 3 -11.79 104.86 14.83
C PRO A 3 -11.11 103.46 15.04
N ILE A 4 -11.15 102.52 14.08
CA ILE A 4 -10.32 102.32 12.86
C ILE A 4 -8.80 102.14 13.12
N ARG A 5 -8.25 100.97 12.73
CA ARG A 5 -7.04 100.71 11.88
C ARG A 5 -6.61 99.22 11.97
N THR A 6 -6.92 98.36 10.99
CA THR A 6 -6.17 97.97 9.75
C THR A 6 -4.92 97.09 9.94
N ALA A 7 -4.94 95.87 9.38
CA ALA A 7 -3.86 95.19 8.63
C ALA A 7 -4.32 93.75 8.31
N LEU A 8 -4.61 93.37 7.06
CA LEU A 8 -3.71 92.78 6.05
C LEU A 8 -2.96 91.52 6.48
N LEU A 9 -3.13 90.46 5.68
CA LEU A 9 -2.29 89.26 5.44
C LEU A 9 -2.76 87.89 5.96
N ALA A 10 -2.49 86.90 5.10
CA ALA A 10 -2.46 85.45 5.31
C ALA A 10 -3.82 84.76 5.45
N ALA A 11 -4.09 83.58 4.89
CA ALA A 11 -3.38 82.71 3.98
C ALA A 11 -4.42 81.67 3.55
N ALA A 12 -4.26 81.14 2.34
CA ALA A 12 -4.99 79.97 1.88
C ALA A 12 -4.82 78.83 2.88
N ALA A 13 -5.93 78.28 3.39
CA ALA A 13 -5.90 77.14 4.27
C ALA A 13 -6.89 76.07 3.80
N LEU A 14 -6.32 75.07 3.11
CA LEU A 14 -6.56 73.65 3.35
C LEU A 14 -7.93 73.08 2.96
N LEU A 15 -8.12 72.84 1.65
CA LEU A 15 -8.90 71.67 1.19
C LEU A 15 -7.96 70.46 1.13
N GLY A 16 -7.69 69.87 2.29
CA GLY A 16 -6.99 68.59 2.41
C GLY A 16 -8.00 67.45 2.42
N ALA A 17 -8.24 66.81 1.28
CA ALA A 17 -8.97 65.54 1.22
C ALA A 17 -8.09 64.43 1.82
N SER A 18 -8.33 64.09 3.08
CA SER A 18 -7.72 62.94 3.76
C SER A 18 -8.41 61.65 3.28
N ILE A 19 -7.91 61.09 2.17
CA ILE A 19 -8.19 59.70 1.81
C ILE A 19 -7.40 58.83 2.80
N LEU A 20 -8.05 58.40 3.88
CA LEU A 20 -7.53 57.34 4.74
C LEU A 20 -7.50 56.06 3.90
N ALA A 21 -6.35 55.77 3.31
CA ALA A 21 -6.08 54.48 2.69
C ALA A 21 -6.06 53.43 3.81
N SER A 22 -7.20 52.79 4.04
CA SER A 22 -7.29 51.62 4.90
C SER A 22 -6.45 50.51 4.26
N CYS A 23 -5.27 50.24 4.83
CA CYS A 23 -4.44 49.10 4.44
C CYS A 23 -5.17 47.80 4.83
N ALA A 24 -5.99 47.29 3.92
CA ALA A 24 -6.59 45.97 4.06
C ALA A 24 -5.51 44.91 3.79
N THR A 25 -5.01 44.30 4.86
CA THR A 25 -4.10 43.16 4.80
C THR A 25 -4.92 41.89 4.56
N GLU A 26 -4.73 41.23 3.42
CA GLU A 26 -5.39 39.95 3.12
C GLU A 26 -4.52 38.78 3.61
N THR A 27 -5.08 37.96 4.51
CA THR A 27 -4.44 36.76 5.04
C THR A 27 -5.02 35.54 4.34
N HIS A 28 -4.20 34.81 3.58
CA HIS A 28 -4.60 33.53 2.99
C HIS A 28 -3.91 32.37 3.72
N GLN A 29 -4.72 31.40 4.14
CA GLN A 29 -4.24 30.11 4.66
C GLN A 29 -4.42 29.05 3.57
N THR A 30 -3.32 28.48 3.08
CA THR A 30 -3.38 27.32 2.20
C THR A 30 -3.19 26.05 3.03
N VAL A 31 -4.23 25.21 3.09
CA VAL A 31 -4.15 23.88 3.71
C VAL A 31 -3.76 22.87 2.63
N TYR A 32 -2.56 22.31 2.72
CA TYR A 32 -2.12 21.26 1.83
C TYR A 32 -2.77 19.94 2.25
N ILE A 33 -3.75 19.47 1.48
CA ILE A 33 -4.32 18.14 1.67
C ILE A 33 -3.49 17.16 0.84
N PRO A 34 -2.72 16.26 1.48
CA PRO A 34 -1.98 15.23 0.77
C PRO A 34 -2.96 14.30 0.06
N VAL A 35 -2.98 14.31 -1.27
CA VAL A 35 -3.74 13.33 -2.05
C VAL A 35 -3.04 11.98 -1.90
N VAL A 36 -3.55 11.13 -1.02
CA VAL A 36 -3.11 9.74 -0.94
C VAL A 36 -3.59 9.05 -2.21
N ALA A 37 -2.67 8.66 -3.09
CA ALA A 37 -3.02 7.90 -4.27
C ALA A 37 -3.84 6.67 -3.86
N PRO A 38 -4.98 6.38 -4.51
CA PRO A 38 -5.76 5.20 -4.19
C PRO A 38 -4.84 3.98 -4.33
N THR A 39 -4.64 3.25 -3.23
CA THR A 39 -3.96 1.96 -3.30
C THR A 39 -4.72 1.10 -4.30
N PRO A 40 -4.04 0.50 -5.30
CA PRO A 40 -4.72 -0.35 -6.27
C PRO A 40 -5.49 -1.44 -5.50
N PRO A 41 -6.69 -1.82 -5.96
CA PRO A 41 -7.47 -2.88 -5.32
C PRO A 41 -6.61 -4.15 -5.23
N SER A 42 -6.88 -5.00 -4.24
CA SER A 42 -6.23 -6.32 -4.15
C SER A 42 -6.38 -7.01 -5.50
N SER A 43 -5.26 -7.16 -6.22
CA SER A 43 -5.27 -7.77 -7.54
C SER A 43 -5.66 -9.23 -7.40
N LEU A 44 -6.47 -9.77 -8.31
CA LEU A 44 -6.74 -11.20 -8.37
C LEU A 44 -5.48 -12.01 -8.77
N THR A 45 -4.45 -11.32 -9.27
CA THR A 45 -3.19 -11.90 -9.74
C THR A 45 -2.01 -10.99 -9.36
N PRO A 46 -1.73 -10.77 -8.06
CA PRO A 46 -0.56 -9.99 -7.68
C PRO A 46 0.69 -10.77 -8.09
N GLN A 47 1.69 -10.03 -8.58
CA GLN A 47 2.88 -10.63 -9.16
C GLN A 47 3.91 -10.80 -8.04
N PRO A 48 4.36 -12.02 -7.70
CA PRO A 48 5.47 -12.19 -6.78
C PRO A 48 6.72 -11.47 -7.29
N VAL A 49 7.35 -10.72 -6.39
CA VAL A 49 8.60 -9.99 -6.62
C VAL A 49 9.76 -10.81 -6.06
N VAL A 50 10.80 -11.01 -6.86
CA VAL A 50 12.02 -11.72 -6.45
C VAL A 50 12.76 -10.92 -5.36
N LEU A 51 13.21 -11.61 -4.31
CA LEU A 51 14.16 -11.09 -3.35
C LEU A 51 15.58 -11.50 -3.80
N PHE A 52 16.37 -10.55 -4.28
CA PHE A 52 17.67 -10.84 -4.88
C PHE A 52 18.77 -11.10 -3.84
N ASN A 53 18.64 -10.51 -2.65
CA ASN A 53 19.66 -10.56 -1.60
C ASN A 53 19.37 -11.59 -0.50
N GLN A 54 18.29 -12.36 -0.64
CA GLN A 54 17.81 -13.28 0.41
C GLN A 54 17.58 -14.66 -0.22
N THR A 55 18.17 -15.69 0.38
CA THR A 55 17.93 -17.08 -0.02
C THR A 55 17.63 -17.93 1.21
N LYS A 56 16.84 -18.99 1.03
CA LYS A 56 16.55 -19.98 2.08
C LYS A 56 17.04 -21.33 1.58
N ALA A 57 18.05 -21.88 2.24
CA ALA A 57 18.69 -23.14 1.83
C ALA A 57 19.09 -23.15 0.32
N GLY A 58 19.67 -22.05 -0.17
CA GLY A 58 20.10 -21.89 -1.57
C GLY A 58 18.98 -21.57 -2.57
N ARG A 59 17.73 -21.46 -2.13
CA ARG A 59 16.57 -21.17 -2.98
C ARG A 59 16.29 -19.67 -3.06
N LYS A 60 15.85 -19.22 -4.24
CA LYS A 60 15.34 -17.86 -4.44
C LYS A 60 14.06 -17.67 -3.63
N LEU A 61 13.98 -16.54 -2.94
CA LEU A 61 12.78 -16.15 -2.20
C LEU A 61 12.00 -15.12 -2.99
N PHE A 62 10.68 -15.13 -2.81
CA PHE A 62 9.78 -14.19 -3.43
C PHE A 62 8.90 -13.56 -2.37
N THR A 63 8.51 -12.31 -2.60
CA THR A 63 7.58 -11.58 -1.74
C THR A 63 6.42 -11.01 -2.54
N LEU A 64 5.27 -10.83 -1.88
CA LEU A 64 4.09 -10.27 -2.52
C LEU A 64 4.03 -8.75 -2.36
N ASP A 65 3.77 -8.03 -3.45
CA ASP A 65 3.58 -6.57 -3.47
C ASP A 65 2.16 -6.14 -3.06
N ALA A 66 1.19 -7.03 -3.20
CA ALA A 66 -0.20 -6.88 -2.78
C ALA A 66 -0.75 -8.16 -2.12
N GLU A 67 -1.99 -8.10 -1.62
CA GLU A 67 -2.67 -9.29 -1.10
C GLU A 67 -3.02 -10.24 -2.25
N PHE A 68 -2.86 -11.55 -2.02
CA PHE A 68 -3.26 -12.59 -2.96
C PHE A 68 -4.52 -13.30 -2.43
N PRO A 69 -5.73 -12.91 -2.90
CA PRO A 69 -6.96 -13.55 -2.47
C PRO A 69 -7.24 -14.81 -3.29
N TYR A 70 -7.55 -15.89 -2.60
CA TYR A 70 -7.97 -17.16 -3.17
C TYR A 70 -9.23 -17.66 -2.49
N CYS A 71 -10.15 -18.22 -3.27
CA CYS A 71 -11.31 -18.91 -2.71
C CYS A 71 -11.35 -20.33 -3.23
N ASP A 72 -11.44 -21.27 -2.29
CA ASP A 72 -11.61 -22.68 -2.54
C ASP A 72 -13.09 -23.02 -2.73
N VAL A 73 -13.46 -23.48 -3.92
CA VAL A 73 -14.87 -23.74 -4.27
C VAL A 73 -15.46 -24.89 -3.46
N GLN A 74 -14.64 -25.88 -3.10
CA GLN A 74 -15.13 -27.08 -2.40
C GLN A 74 -15.43 -26.81 -0.92
N THR A 75 -14.54 -26.11 -0.21
CA THR A 75 -14.74 -25.79 1.22
C THR A 75 -15.45 -24.45 1.44
N GLY A 76 -15.48 -23.59 0.42
CA GLY A 76 -15.90 -22.19 0.54
C GLY A 76 -14.91 -21.30 1.29
N LYS A 77 -13.74 -21.82 1.69
CA LYS A 77 -12.75 -21.02 2.43
C LYS A 77 -12.15 -19.94 1.55
N VAL A 78 -12.23 -18.71 2.02
CA VAL A 78 -11.53 -17.56 1.48
C VAL A 78 -10.21 -17.43 2.22
N ILE A 79 -9.12 -17.64 1.50
CA ILE A 79 -7.75 -17.54 1.97
C ILE A 79 -7.16 -16.30 1.33
N VAL A 80 -6.62 -15.40 2.14
CA VAL A 80 -5.92 -14.23 1.62
C VAL A 80 -4.50 -14.31 2.11
N VAL A 81 -3.54 -14.34 1.19
CA VAL A 81 -2.13 -14.24 1.55
C VAL A 81 -1.80 -12.75 1.66
N PRO A 82 -1.26 -12.32 2.81
CA PRO A 82 -0.96 -10.92 3.04
C PRO A 82 0.17 -10.42 2.14
N ARG A 83 0.14 -9.12 1.88
CA ARG A 83 1.28 -8.40 1.30
C ARG A 83 2.55 -8.65 2.14
N TRP A 84 3.69 -8.69 1.46
CA TRP A 84 5.03 -8.87 2.01
C TRP A 84 5.35 -10.26 2.54
N TYR A 85 4.39 -11.20 2.52
CA TYR A 85 4.67 -12.58 2.86
C TYR A 85 5.76 -13.14 1.95
N VAL A 86 6.73 -13.84 2.55
CA VAL A 86 7.81 -14.49 1.83
C VAL A 86 7.48 -15.95 1.56
N THR A 87 7.59 -16.34 0.30
CA THR A 87 7.33 -17.70 -0.20
C THR A 87 8.57 -18.21 -0.94
N ASP A 88 8.78 -19.53 -0.91
CA ASP A 88 9.80 -20.22 -1.70
C ASP A 88 9.20 -21.17 -2.76
N PHE A 89 7.92 -20.95 -3.07
CA PHE A 89 7.08 -21.72 -3.99
C PHE A 89 7.08 -23.22 -3.70
N ALA A 90 6.49 -23.61 -2.56
CA ALA A 90 6.23 -24.99 -2.18
C ALA A 90 7.47 -25.88 -2.28
N SER A 91 8.61 -25.43 -1.73
CA SER A 91 9.84 -26.23 -1.62
C SER A 91 10.16 -27.10 -2.84
N VAL A 92 9.94 -26.58 -4.05
CA VAL A 92 10.22 -27.34 -5.27
C VAL A 92 11.71 -27.69 -5.27
N PRO A 93 12.09 -28.96 -5.51
CA PRO A 93 13.49 -29.35 -5.57
C PRO A 93 14.30 -28.44 -6.49
N TRP A 94 15.59 -28.27 -6.19
CA TRP A 94 16.49 -27.34 -6.89
C TRP A 94 16.51 -27.48 -8.42
N TYR A 95 16.25 -28.68 -8.95
CA TYR A 95 16.18 -28.94 -10.40
C TYR A 95 14.88 -28.44 -11.06
N GLY A 96 13.79 -28.25 -10.30
CA GLY A 96 12.54 -27.70 -10.80
C GLY A 96 12.48 -26.17 -10.76
N GLN A 97 13.37 -25.52 -10.01
CA GLN A 97 13.40 -24.07 -9.84
C GLN A 97 13.78 -23.28 -11.09
N GLY A 98 14.47 -23.90 -12.06
CA GLY A 98 14.77 -23.27 -13.35
C GLY A 98 13.57 -23.19 -14.30
N PHE A 99 12.55 -24.03 -14.09
CA PHE A 99 11.40 -24.17 -14.99
C PHE A 99 10.09 -23.63 -14.40
N ILE A 100 10.09 -23.22 -13.13
CA ILE A 100 8.94 -22.56 -12.53
C ILE A 100 8.98 -21.10 -12.92
N ASP A 101 8.09 -20.74 -13.83
CA ASP A 101 7.68 -19.36 -14.01
C ASP A 101 7.09 -18.85 -12.68
N PRO A 102 7.69 -17.83 -12.03
CA PRO A 102 7.14 -17.21 -10.82
C PRO A 102 5.71 -16.69 -11.02
N GLN A 103 5.31 -16.41 -12.26
CA GLN A 103 3.97 -15.98 -12.64
C GLN A 103 3.07 -17.13 -13.11
N GLY A 104 3.63 -18.34 -13.15
CA GLY A 104 2.99 -19.54 -13.63
C GLY A 104 1.85 -20.03 -12.73
N PRO A 105 0.93 -20.85 -13.29
CA PRO A 105 -0.17 -21.45 -12.53
C PRO A 105 0.23 -22.17 -11.25
N THR A 106 1.35 -22.90 -11.29
CA THR A 106 1.87 -23.66 -10.13
C THR A 106 2.36 -22.74 -9.02
N ALA A 107 3.07 -21.65 -9.37
CA ALA A 107 3.57 -20.67 -8.39
C ALA A 107 2.41 -20.01 -7.63
N ARG A 108 1.33 -19.64 -8.34
CA ARG A 108 0.11 -19.09 -7.72
C ARG A 108 -0.55 -20.04 -6.72
N ALA A 109 -0.59 -21.34 -7.02
CA ALA A 109 -1.08 -22.34 -6.08
C ALA A 109 -0.13 -22.52 -4.89
N ALA A 110 1.18 -22.51 -5.14
CA ALA A 110 2.21 -22.66 -4.11
C ALA A 110 2.20 -21.52 -3.08
N ILE A 111 1.93 -20.28 -3.50
CA ILE A 111 1.76 -19.13 -2.58
C ILE A 111 0.68 -19.41 -1.53
N VAL A 112 -0.47 -19.96 -1.96
CA VAL A 112 -1.58 -20.31 -1.06
C VAL A 112 -1.18 -21.46 -0.13
N HIS A 113 -0.48 -22.46 -0.66
CA HIS A 113 0.00 -23.61 0.12
C HIS A 113 0.99 -23.20 1.21
N ASP A 114 2.04 -22.46 0.84
CA ASP A 114 3.07 -21.95 1.74
C ASP A 114 2.44 -21.12 2.86
N TRP A 115 1.47 -20.27 2.52
CA TRP A 115 0.74 -19.48 3.52
C TRP A 115 -0.01 -20.35 4.53
N LEU A 116 -0.76 -21.35 4.07
CA LEU A 116 -1.47 -22.28 4.96
C LEU A 116 -0.51 -23.08 5.83
N TYR A 117 0.66 -23.44 5.30
CA TYR A 117 1.73 -24.09 6.03
C TYR A 117 2.35 -23.17 7.08
N ALA A 118 2.61 -21.91 6.73
CA ALA A 118 3.14 -20.92 7.67
C ALA A 118 2.15 -20.65 8.80
N VAL A 119 0.84 -20.60 8.53
CA VAL A 119 -0.21 -20.53 9.56
C VAL A 119 -0.19 -21.80 10.41
N GLY A 120 -0.11 -22.98 9.80
CA GLY A 120 0.06 -24.24 10.53
C GLY A 120 -1.12 -24.59 11.43
N GLU A 121 -2.35 -24.38 10.97
CA GLU A 121 -3.56 -24.68 11.74
C GLU A 121 -3.58 -26.15 12.19
N PRO A 122 -3.72 -26.47 13.50
CA PRO A 122 -3.61 -27.85 13.99
C PRO A 122 -4.58 -28.81 13.27
N GLY A 123 -4.06 -29.95 12.79
CA GLY A 123 -4.87 -30.96 12.10
C GLY A 123 -5.31 -30.59 10.68
N LYS A 124 -4.88 -29.46 10.12
CA LYS A 124 -5.32 -28.98 8.79
C LYS A 124 -4.30 -29.12 7.66
N ARG A 125 -3.22 -29.84 7.88
CA ARG A 125 -2.20 -30.10 6.84
C ARG A 125 -2.82 -30.74 5.59
N GLU A 126 -3.64 -31.77 5.78
CA GLU A 126 -4.24 -32.49 4.64
C GLU A 126 -5.20 -31.61 3.86
N GLU A 127 -5.90 -30.73 4.56
CA GLU A 127 -6.76 -29.74 3.96
C GLU A 127 -5.93 -28.72 3.15
N ALA A 128 -4.79 -28.26 3.67
CA ALA A 128 -3.88 -27.38 2.96
C ALA A 128 -3.32 -28.02 1.68
N ASP A 129 -2.92 -29.29 1.75
CA ASP A 129 -2.45 -30.06 0.59
C ASP A 129 -3.57 -30.23 -0.47
N ALA A 130 -4.80 -30.51 -0.02
CA ALA A 130 -5.95 -30.66 -0.91
C ALA A 130 -6.35 -29.31 -1.55
N ILE A 131 -6.25 -28.21 -0.80
CA ILE A 131 -6.46 -26.86 -1.32
C ILE A 131 -5.40 -26.52 -2.37
N PHE A 132 -4.14 -26.89 -2.15
CA PHE A 132 -3.07 -26.72 -3.13
C PHE A 132 -3.36 -27.44 -4.44
N HIS A 133 -3.79 -28.71 -4.37
CA HIS A 133 -4.20 -29.47 -5.54
C HIS A 133 -5.33 -28.78 -6.33
N ARG A 134 -6.38 -28.34 -5.63
CA ARG A 134 -7.50 -27.62 -6.27
C ARG A 134 -7.10 -26.27 -6.84
N ALA A 135 -6.20 -25.55 -6.16
CA ALA A 135 -5.66 -24.29 -6.63
C ALA A 135 -4.87 -24.47 -7.93
N MET A 136 -4.03 -25.51 -8.03
CA MET A 136 -3.32 -25.85 -9.25
C MET A 136 -4.27 -26.09 -10.43
N LEU A 137 -5.31 -26.91 -10.22
CA LEU A 137 -6.33 -27.16 -11.25
C LEU A 137 -7.06 -25.88 -11.65
N LYS A 138 -7.43 -25.03 -10.68
CA LYS A 138 -8.12 -23.76 -10.92
C LYS A 138 -7.26 -22.77 -11.72
N TYR A 139 -5.95 -22.76 -11.52
CA TYR A 139 -5.04 -21.90 -12.26
C TYR A 139 -4.60 -22.46 -13.61
N GLY A 140 -5.06 -23.66 -13.99
CA GLY A 140 -4.81 -24.26 -15.30
C GLY A 140 -3.59 -25.18 -15.38
N VAL A 141 -3.08 -25.67 -14.23
CA VAL A 141 -2.10 -26.78 -14.23
C VAL A 141 -2.79 -28.05 -14.72
N SER A 142 -2.14 -28.83 -15.57
CA SER A 142 -2.70 -30.11 -16.03
C SER A 142 -2.96 -31.05 -14.84
N PRO A 143 -4.05 -31.84 -14.85
CA PRO A 143 -4.37 -32.73 -13.74
C PRO A 143 -3.27 -33.72 -13.38
N PHE A 144 -2.51 -34.17 -14.37
CA PHE A 144 -1.36 -35.05 -14.17
C PHE A 144 -0.27 -34.39 -13.32
N HIS A 145 0.18 -33.19 -13.70
CA HIS A 145 1.20 -32.45 -12.95
C HIS A 145 0.70 -32.04 -11.56
N ALA A 146 -0.56 -31.62 -11.45
CA ALA A 146 -1.18 -31.29 -10.18
C ALA A 146 -1.20 -32.49 -9.22
N ASN A 147 -1.56 -33.69 -9.72
CA ASN A 147 -1.57 -34.90 -8.90
C ASN A 147 -0.17 -35.29 -8.44
N ILE A 148 0.85 -35.22 -9.31
CA ILE A 148 2.25 -35.49 -8.91
C ILE A 148 2.69 -34.55 -7.79
N ALA A 149 2.46 -33.24 -7.96
CA ALA A 149 2.81 -32.26 -6.95
C ALA A 149 2.05 -32.47 -5.64
N TYR A 150 0.76 -32.83 -5.71
CA TYR A 150 -0.04 -33.19 -4.54
C TYR A 150 0.52 -34.40 -3.80
N GLN A 151 0.85 -35.49 -4.49
CA GLN A 151 1.44 -36.67 -3.86
C GLN A 151 2.81 -36.36 -3.22
N ALA A 152 3.61 -35.52 -3.87
CA ALA A 152 4.89 -35.08 -3.32
C ALA A 152 4.74 -34.32 -1.99
N VAL A 153 3.82 -33.36 -1.90
CA VAL A 153 3.58 -32.63 -0.63
C VAL A 153 2.92 -33.51 0.43
N ARG A 154 2.08 -34.47 0.04
CA ARG A 154 1.49 -35.45 0.97
C ARG A 154 2.54 -36.33 1.64
N ALA A 155 3.52 -36.81 0.88
CA ALA A 155 4.59 -37.67 1.35
C ALA A 155 5.72 -36.91 2.08
N GLY A 156 6.09 -35.71 1.61
CA GLY A 156 7.27 -34.98 2.11
C GLY A 156 6.99 -33.73 2.95
N GLY A 157 5.76 -33.22 2.96
CA GLY A 157 5.44 -31.91 3.53
C GLY A 157 5.37 -31.85 5.06
N GLN A 158 5.40 -32.99 5.77
CA GLN A 158 5.18 -33.02 7.22
C GLN A 158 6.18 -32.16 8.00
N LYS A 159 7.45 -32.13 7.58
CA LYS A 159 8.51 -31.35 8.26
C LYS A 159 8.37 -29.84 8.08
N GLY A 160 7.64 -29.39 7.06
CA GLY A 160 7.43 -27.97 6.76
C GLY A 160 6.20 -27.36 7.43
N TYR A 161 5.29 -28.16 7.98
CA TYR A 161 4.01 -27.65 8.46
C TYR A 161 4.17 -26.87 9.77
N GLY A 162 3.78 -25.59 9.78
CA GLY A 162 3.79 -24.74 10.97
C GLY A 162 5.17 -24.28 11.42
N LEU A 163 6.21 -24.37 10.58
CA LEU A 163 7.56 -23.97 10.95
C LEU A 163 7.65 -22.48 11.30
N PRO A 164 8.31 -22.09 12.41
CA PRO A 164 8.51 -20.67 12.75
C PRO A 164 9.26 -19.87 11.69
N GLY A 165 10.14 -20.53 10.91
CA GLY A 165 10.92 -19.92 9.84
C GLY A 165 10.10 -19.50 8.62
N ASP A 166 8.88 -20.03 8.45
CA ASP A 166 8.01 -19.74 7.31
C ASP A 166 7.13 -18.50 7.58
N TRP A 167 7.08 -18.03 8.83
CA TRP A 167 6.41 -16.81 9.23
C TRP A 167 7.34 -15.60 9.06
N TRP A 168 7.55 -15.18 7.81
CA TRP A 168 8.48 -14.10 7.44
C TRP A 168 7.81 -13.08 6.50
N PHE A 169 8.08 -11.78 6.73
CA PHE A 169 7.67 -10.68 5.85
C PHE A 169 8.84 -9.79 5.38
N VAL A 170 8.87 -9.42 4.10
CA VAL A 170 9.84 -8.48 3.50
C VAL A 170 9.12 -7.47 2.62
N ASP A 171 9.46 -6.20 2.78
CA ASP A 171 9.04 -5.17 1.86
C ASP A 171 9.92 -5.23 0.59
N PRO A 172 9.36 -5.45 -0.63
CA PRO A 172 10.17 -5.53 -1.84
C PRO A 172 10.99 -4.26 -2.11
N LYS A 173 10.59 -3.11 -1.53
CA LYS A 173 11.33 -1.84 -1.62
C LYS A 173 12.51 -1.75 -0.63
N ARG A 174 12.52 -2.59 0.41
CA ARG A 174 13.51 -2.62 1.51
C ARG A 174 13.90 -4.07 1.80
N GLN A 175 14.62 -4.68 0.85
CA GLN A 175 15.02 -6.10 0.90
C GLN A 175 16.18 -6.40 1.86
N ASP A 176 16.84 -5.34 2.33
CA ASP A 176 17.96 -5.34 3.27
C ASP A 176 17.52 -5.71 4.71
N LEU A 177 16.26 -5.49 5.06
CA LEU A 177 15.75 -5.65 6.42
C LEU A 177 14.54 -6.58 6.48
N ARG A 178 14.61 -7.59 7.36
CA ARG A 178 13.44 -8.38 7.74
C ARG A 178 12.48 -7.49 8.53
N GLN A 179 11.24 -7.40 8.06
CA GLN A 179 10.22 -6.60 8.73
C GLN A 179 9.52 -7.43 9.82
N PRO A 180 9.08 -6.81 10.93
CA PRO A 180 8.21 -7.48 11.87
C PRO A 180 6.91 -7.89 11.18
N PRO A 181 6.27 -9.00 11.58
CA PRO A 181 4.97 -9.38 11.06
C PRO A 181 3.97 -8.22 11.20
N PRO A 182 3.23 -7.87 10.13
CA PRO A 182 2.31 -6.75 10.16
C PRO A 182 1.10 -6.99 11.08
N PHE A 183 0.85 -8.24 11.47
CA PHE A 183 -0.25 -8.67 12.33
C PHE A 183 0.13 -9.97 13.08
N PRO A 184 -0.56 -10.30 14.19
CA PRO A 184 -0.33 -11.55 14.92
C PRO A 184 -0.72 -12.77 14.08
N LYS A 185 0.02 -13.88 14.25
CA LYS A 185 -0.23 -15.13 13.53
C LYS A 185 -1.68 -15.61 13.74
N PRO A 186 -2.49 -15.79 12.68
CA PRO A 186 -3.88 -16.18 12.82
C PRO A 186 -3.99 -17.65 13.25
N ARG A 187 -5.11 -18.01 13.89
CA ARG A 187 -5.40 -19.40 14.27
C ARG A 187 -5.84 -20.26 13.09
N SER A 188 -6.45 -19.65 12.07
CA SER A 188 -6.90 -20.33 10.86
C SER A 188 -6.37 -19.64 9.61
N GLY A 189 -6.12 -20.43 8.57
CA GLY A 189 -5.72 -19.93 7.26
C GLY A 189 -6.87 -19.29 6.47
N ALA A 190 -8.11 -19.55 6.84
CA ALA A 190 -9.29 -18.95 6.23
C ALA A 190 -9.67 -17.64 6.93
N VAL A 191 -9.81 -16.57 6.15
CA VAL A 191 -10.26 -15.26 6.63
C VAL A 191 -11.79 -15.20 6.67
N ARG A 192 -12.47 -15.92 5.76
CA ARG A 192 -13.92 -15.97 5.67
C ARG A 192 -14.38 -17.27 5.01
N ILE A 193 -15.65 -17.62 5.18
CA ILE A 193 -16.31 -18.70 4.45
C ILE A 193 -17.34 -18.10 3.49
N LEU A 194 -17.23 -18.41 2.20
CA LEU A 194 -18.17 -18.12 1.13
C LEU A 194 -18.56 -19.44 0.44
N PRO A 195 -19.76 -19.99 0.69
CA PRO A 195 -20.22 -21.21 0.04
C PRO A 195 -20.08 -21.11 -1.48
N ARG A 196 -19.41 -22.10 -2.10
CA ARG A 196 -19.12 -22.16 -3.55
C ARG A 196 -18.47 -20.89 -4.10
N CYS A 197 -17.77 -20.11 -3.27
CA CYS A 197 -17.15 -18.84 -3.64
C CYS A 197 -18.13 -17.80 -4.23
N GLN A 198 -19.42 -17.89 -3.92
CA GLN A 198 -20.42 -16.97 -4.44
C GLN A 198 -20.14 -15.54 -3.94
N GLY A 199 -20.11 -14.57 -4.86
CA GLY A 199 -19.81 -13.18 -4.55
C GLY A 199 -18.33 -12.87 -4.26
N PHE A 200 -17.42 -13.84 -4.42
CA PHE A 200 -15.99 -13.61 -4.18
C PHE A 200 -15.39 -12.54 -5.12
N GLY A 201 -15.69 -12.60 -6.42
CA GLY A 201 -15.20 -11.58 -7.37
C GLY A 201 -15.69 -10.17 -7.02
N ALA A 202 -17.00 -10.03 -6.74
CA ALA A 202 -17.60 -8.76 -6.33
C ALA A 202 -17.01 -8.21 -5.02
N LEU A 203 -16.68 -9.09 -4.07
CA LEU A 203 -15.99 -8.70 -2.83
C LEU A 203 -14.61 -8.11 -3.11
N ILE A 204 -13.81 -8.77 -3.94
CA ILE A 204 -12.46 -8.26 -4.24
C ILE A 204 -12.57 -6.94 -5.03
N GLN A 205 -13.53 -6.85 -5.95
CA GLN A 205 -13.81 -5.64 -6.72
C GLN A 205 -14.35 -4.47 -5.88
N SER A 206 -15.03 -4.73 -4.75
CA SER A 206 -15.49 -3.68 -3.84
C SER A 206 -14.36 -3.00 -3.07
N GLY A 207 -13.12 -3.49 -3.21
CA GLY A 207 -11.96 -2.99 -2.47
C GLY A 207 -11.87 -3.54 -1.05
N TRP A 208 -12.58 -4.63 -0.75
CA TRP A 208 -12.42 -5.32 0.53
C TRP A 208 -11.02 -5.91 0.68
N ARG A 209 -10.49 -5.87 1.91
CA ARG A 209 -9.14 -6.32 2.24
C ARG A 209 -9.15 -7.13 3.52
N ALA A 210 -8.34 -8.18 3.56
CA ALA A 210 -8.24 -9.04 4.72
C ALA A 210 -7.35 -8.43 5.81
N TYR A 211 -6.28 -7.73 5.41
CA TYR A 211 -5.28 -7.20 6.32
C TYR A 211 -5.20 -5.68 6.23
N PRO A 212 -5.05 -4.99 7.37
CA PRO A 212 -4.92 -3.54 7.36
C PRO A 212 -3.60 -3.13 6.69
N ILE A 213 -3.64 -2.15 5.78
CA ILE A 213 -2.43 -1.39 5.47
C ILE A 213 -2.23 -0.39 6.59
N LYS A 214 -1.04 -0.42 7.20
CA LYS A 214 -0.58 0.70 8.00
C LYS A 214 -0.51 1.91 7.07
N ALA A 215 -1.48 2.82 7.18
CA ALA A 215 -1.51 4.03 6.38
C ALA A 215 -0.18 4.76 6.55
N PRO A 216 0.43 5.30 5.47
CA PRO A 216 1.60 6.15 5.63
C PRO A 216 1.22 7.29 6.57
N THR A 217 2.02 7.53 7.61
CA THR A 217 1.84 8.69 8.49
C THR A 217 2.02 9.93 7.65
N VAL A 218 0.92 10.59 7.29
CA VAL A 218 1.04 11.79 6.49
C VAL A 218 1.45 12.94 7.39
N ARG A 219 2.70 13.39 7.26
CA ARG A 219 3.13 14.65 7.85
C ARG A 219 2.50 15.76 7.04
N VAL A 220 1.38 16.28 7.51
CA VAL A 220 0.82 17.53 6.97
C VAL A 220 1.77 18.64 7.43
N PRO A 221 2.46 19.34 6.52
CA PRO A 221 3.26 20.49 6.92
C PRO A 221 2.33 21.54 7.56
N PRO A 222 2.81 22.33 8.53
CA PRO A 222 1.99 23.38 9.13
C PRO A 222 1.47 24.34 8.03
N PRO A 223 0.25 24.88 8.18
CA PRO A 223 -0.31 25.80 7.20
C PRO A 223 0.61 27.00 7.04
N VAL A 224 1.01 27.28 5.80
CA VAL A 224 1.78 28.48 5.49
C VAL A 224 0.81 29.64 5.47
N VAL A 225 0.95 30.56 6.41
CA VAL A 225 0.21 31.83 6.42
C VAL A 225 0.99 32.81 5.57
N VAL A 226 0.45 33.18 4.41
CA VAL A 226 1.03 34.23 3.58
C VAL A 226 0.25 35.51 3.83
N THR A 227 0.87 36.43 4.55
CA THR A 227 0.34 37.79 4.75
C THR A 227 0.81 38.64 3.58
N ARG A 228 -0.10 39.06 2.70
CA ARG A 228 0.24 39.98 1.61
C ARG A 228 0.07 41.42 2.07
N THR A 229 1.09 42.24 1.83
CA THR A 229 1.01 43.67 2.09
C THR A 229 0.64 44.44 0.81
N PRO A 230 0.04 45.64 0.93
CA PRO A 230 -0.28 46.47 -0.24
C PRO A 230 0.95 46.78 -1.13
N LEU A 231 2.15 46.77 -0.54
CA LEU A 231 3.42 46.99 -1.26
C LEU A 231 3.77 45.86 -2.23
N ASP A 232 3.29 44.63 -1.98
CA ASP A 232 3.57 43.47 -2.83
C ASP A 232 2.88 43.56 -4.19
N GLN A 233 1.71 44.21 -4.26
CA GLN A 233 1.01 44.49 -5.51
C GLN A 233 1.77 45.50 -6.39
N VAL A 234 2.45 46.47 -5.76
CA VAL A 234 3.27 47.47 -6.45
C VAL A 234 4.54 46.81 -6.99
N LYS A 235 5.19 45.95 -6.19
CA LYS A 235 6.40 45.21 -6.61
C LYS A 235 6.19 44.29 -7.80
N GLN A 236 5.00 43.70 -7.96
CA GLN A 236 4.65 42.87 -9.12
C GLN A 236 4.48 43.67 -10.42
N LYS A 237 4.14 44.96 -10.34
CA LYS A 237 3.95 45.84 -11.51
C LYS A 237 5.25 46.52 -11.96
N LEU A 238 6.34 46.35 -11.23
CA LEU A 238 7.65 46.90 -11.61
C LEU A 238 8.33 45.98 -12.66
N PRO A 239 9.03 46.54 -13.66
CA PRO A 239 9.62 45.77 -14.77
C PRO A 239 10.75 44.79 -14.36
N TRP A 240 11.15 44.79 -13.08
CA TRP A 240 12.18 43.93 -12.49
C TRP A 240 11.60 42.84 -11.59
N GLY A 241 10.31 42.54 -11.73
CA GLY A 241 9.49 41.76 -10.80
C GLY A 241 10.14 40.52 -10.17
N ALA A 242 9.87 40.39 -8.87
CA ALA A 242 10.17 39.28 -7.96
C ALA A 242 11.66 39.01 -7.65
N ASP A 243 11.99 39.18 -6.36
CA ASP A 243 13.27 38.78 -5.76
C ASP A 243 13.71 37.39 -6.25
N ARG A 244 14.83 37.35 -6.97
CA ARG A 244 15.62 36.13 -7.16
C ARG A 244 16.23 35.73 -5.82
N LYS A 245 15.49 35.01 -4.99
CA LYS A 245 16.08 34.31 -3.83
C LYS A 245 16.07 32.80 -4.09
N LYS A 246 17.29 32.26 -4.15
CA LYS A 246 17.65 30.84 -4.17
C LYS A 246 17.08 30.11 -2.96
#